data_AF-A0AAE0EJK8-F1
#
_entry.id   AF-A0AAE0EJK8-F1
#
_cell.length_a   1.000
_cell.length_b   1.000
_cell.length_c   1.000
_cell.angle_alpha   90.00
_cell.angle_beta   90.00
_cell.angle_gamma   90.00
#
_symmetry.space_group_name_H-M   'P 1'
#
loop_
_entity.id
_entity.type
_entity.pdbx_description
1 polymer ?
#
loop_
_entity_poly.entity_id
_entity_poly.type
_entity_poly.pdbx_seq_one_letter_code
_entity_poly.pdbx_strand_id
1 'polypeptide(L)'
;MEAHDLDEYQKTLKRFEELVPTLPRRKGWMTDHLVQYQGFWLIPTSPLKAVIMMEDGHFKPQPTDIFLSTFPKSGTTWLKALIFATINRNNFDFSKHPLLTTGPHDCFPFLNSRSISEIESLPPPRLLSIHYPFSCYQNR
;
A
#
# COMPACT_ATOMS: atom_id res chain seq x y z
N MET A 1 -18.75 -5.41 -6.22
CA MET A 1 -18.82 -4.19 -5.39
C MET A 1 -20.27 -3.76 -5.39
N GLU A 2 -20.91 -3.79 -4.23
CA GLU A 2 -22.34 -3.49 -4.11
C GLU A 2 -22.59 -1.99 -4.26
N ALA A 3 -23.85 -1.57 -4.48
CA ALA A 3 -24.19 -0.15 -4.66
C ALA A 3 -23.82 0.70 -3.43
N HIS A 4 -23.84 0.11 -2.23
CA HIS A 4 -23.41 0.73 -0.99
C HIS A 4 -21.90 1.02 -0.96
N ASP A 5 -21.06 0.05 -1.34
CA ASP A 5 -19.60 0.19 -1.39
C ASP A 5 -19.17 1.27 -2.39
N LEU A 6 -19.90 1.40 -3.50
CA LEU A 6 -19.67 2.44 -4.50
C LEU A 6 -19.92 3.84 -3.94
N ASP A 7 -20.99 4.04 -3.18
CA ASP A 7 -21.32 5.31 -2.54
C ASP A 7 -20.26 5.70 -1.49
N GLU A 8 -19.83 4.74 -0.68
CA GLU A 8 -18.77 4.94 0.32
C GLU A 8 -17.43 5.30 -0.33
N TYR A 9 -17.06 4.63 -1.42
CA TYR A 9 -15.84 4.94 -2.16
C TYR A 9 -15.87 6.37 -2.75
N GLN A 10 -17.02 6.79 -3.30
CA GLN A 10 -17.19 8.16 -3.82
C GLN A 10 -17.12 9.21 -2.71
N LYS A 11 -17.67 8.93 -1.52
CA LYS A 11 -17.54 9.81 -0.35
C LYS A 11 -16.08 10.00 0.03
N THR A 12 -15.29 8.92 0.06
CA THR A 12 -13.86 9.00 0.37
C THR A 12 -13.07 9.76 -0.71
N LEU A 13 -13.41 9.60 -1.98
CA LEU A 13 -12.80 10.40 -3.06
C LEU A 13 -13.08 11.89 -2.88
N LYS A 14 -14.34 12.24 -2.60
CA LYS A 14 -14.73 13.62 -2.34
C LYS A 14 -14.00 14.20 -1.12
N ARG A 15 -13.92 13.44 -0.02
CA ARG A 15 -13.13 13.79 1.17
C ARG A 15 -11.67 14.08 0.80
N PHE A 16 -11.05 13.23 -0.01
CA PHE A 16 -9.67 13.42 -0.46
C PHE A 16 -9.51 14.73 -1.25
N GLU A 17 -10.41 15.01 -2.20
CA GLU A 17 -10.38 16.22 -3.04
C GLU A 17 -10.59 17.50 -2.23
N GLU A 18 -11.47 17.47 -1.23
CA GLU A 18 -11.74 18.60 -0.32
C GLU A 18 -10.61 18.82 0.69
N LEU A 19 -9.97 17.74 1.15
CA LEU A 19 -8.92 17.79 2.16
C LEU A 19 -7.58 18.30 1.61
N VAL A 20 -7.12 17.80 0.46
CA VAL A 20 -5.80 18.10 -0.10
C VAL A 20 -5.48 19.60 -0.22
N PRO A 21 -6.43 20.48 -0.60
CA PRO A 21 -6.24 21.93 -0.62
C PRO A 21 -6.00 22.57 0.75
N THR A 22 -6.53 21.99 1.82
CA THR A 22 -6.46 22.54 3.19
C THR A 22 -5.16 22.19 3.91
N LEU A 23 -4.42 21.19 3.42
CA LEU A 23 -3.21 20.70 4.09
C LEU A 23 -1.99 21.63 3.83
N PRO A 24 -1.08 21.78 4.82
CA PRO A 24 0.18 22.48 4.61
C PRO A 24 0.96 21.88 3.44
N ARG A 25 1.53 22.74 2.58
CA ARG A 25 2.26 22.34 1.38
C ARG A 25 3.73 22.67 1.47
N ARG A 26 4.58 21.79 0.94
CA ARG A 26 6.02 22.03 0.76
C ARG A 26 6.53 21.42 -0.53
N LYS A 27 7.59 22.01 -1.06
CA LYS A 27 8.36 21.42 -2.15
C LYS A 27 9.12 20.19 -1.63
N GLY A 28 8.91 19.05 -2.28
CA GLY A 28 9.67 17.84 -2.07
C GLY A 28 10.89 17.76 -2.97
N TRP A 29 11.74 16.76 -2.73
CA TRP A 29 12.89 16.48 -3.59
C TRP A 29 12.51 15.74 -4.88
N MET A 30 11.42 14.95 -4.84
CA MET A 30 10.91 14.15 -5.97
C MET A 30 9.66 14.75 -6.62
N THR A 31 8.94 15.63 -5.91
CA THR A 31 7.70 16.26 -6.39
C THR A 31 7.63 17.69 -5.86
N ASP A 32 7.07 18.60 -6.66
CA ASP A 32 6.92 20.01 -6.28
C ASP A 32 5.88 20.21 -5.17
N HIS A 33 5.01 19.23 -4.93
CA HIS A 33 3.90 19.35 -3.99
C HIS A 33 3.85 18.15 -3.06
N LEU A 34 4.38 18.31 -1.85
CA LEU A 34 4.08 17.44 -0.71
C LEU A 34 3.03 18.13 0.17
N VAL A 35 2.16 17.33 0.78
CA VAL A 35 1.18 17.78 1.78
C VAL A 35 1.46 17.11 3.12
N GLN A 36 1.27 17.84 4.22
CA GLN A 36 1.41 17.28 5.55
C GLN A 36 0.09 16.68 6.03
N TYR A 37 0.07 15.36 6.29
CA TYR A 37 -1.07 14.64 6.83
C TYR A 37 -0.63 13.78 8.02
N GLN A 38 -1.30 13.92 9.16
CA GLN A 38 -1.00 13.19 10.41
C GLN A 38 0.49 13.20 10.81
N GLY A 39 1.18 14.33 10.58
CA GLY A 39 2.60 14.50 10.90
C GLY A 39 3.58 14.06 9.82
N PHE A 40 3.12 13.47 8.71
CA PHE A 40 3.97 12.99 7.62
C PHE A 40 3.79 13.80 6.34
N TRP A 41 4.87 13.97 5.58
CA TRP A 41 4.85 14.61 4.26
C TRP A 41 4.61 13.56 3.18
N LEU A 42 3.46 13.63 2.52
CA LEU A 42 3.01 12.66 1.54
C LEU A 42 2.78 13.33 0.18
N ILE A 43 2.91 12.53 -0.88
CA ILE A 43 2.52 12.97 -2.23
C ILE A 43 0.98 12.99 -2.27
N PRO A 44 0.34 14.10 -2.67
CA PRO A 44 -1.12 14.27 -2.72
C PRO A 44 -1.74 13.54 -3.93
N THR A 45 -1.35 12.29 -4.15
CA THR A 45 -1.86 11.38 -5.18
C THR A 45 -2.04 9.99 -4.54
N SER A 46 -1.53 8.93 -5.16
CA SER A 46 -1.68 7.55 -4.67
C SER A 46 -1.22 7.33 -3.22
N PRO A 47 -0.15 7.96 -2.70
CA PRO A 47 0.27 7.75 -1.30
C PRO A 47 -0.74 8.26 -0.27
N LEU A 48 -1.11 9.54 -0.33
CA LEU A 48 -2.09 10.10 0.60
C LEU A 48 -3.49 9.48 0.41
N LYS A 49 -3.91 9.29 -0.84
CA LYS A 49 -5.21 8.68 -1.16
C LYS A 49 -5.36 7.32 -0.49
N ALA A 50 -4.32 6.48 -0.50
CA ALA A 50 -4.41 5.17 0.12
C ALA A 50 -4.45 5.22 1.65
N VAL A 51 -3.75 6.17 2.29
CA VAL A 51 -3.89 6.38 3.75
C VAL A 51 -5.36 6.64 4.09
N ILE A 52 -5.99 7.57 3.36
CA ILE A 52 -7.40 7.94 3.59
C ILE A 52 -8.34 6.78 3.25
N MET A 53 -8.10 6.05 2.17
CA MET A 53 -8.89 4.85 1.82
C MET A 53 -8.82 3.78 2.90
N MET A 54 -7.67 3.59 3.54
CA MET A 54 -7.55 2.66 4.66
C MET A 54 -8.22 3.16 5.93
N GLU A 55 -8.06 4.44 6.25
CA GLU A 55 -8.72 5.09 7.40
C GLU A 55 -10.25 4.96 7.30
N ASP A 56 -10.80 5.12 6.09
CA ASP A 56 -12.22 4.98 5.78
C ASP A 56 -12.67 3.50 5.62
N GLY A 57 -11.81 2.53 5.91
CA GLY A 57 -12.19 1.11 5.97
C GLY A 57 -12.34 0.41 4.61
N HIS A 58 -11.88 1.02 3.51
CA HIS A 58 -11.97 0.40 2.18
C HIS A 58 -11.06 -0.83 2.02
N PHE A 59 -10.05 -0.98 2.88
CA PHE A 59 -9.22 -2.17 2.94
C PHE A 59 -9.49 -2.95 4.22
N LYS A 60 -9.79 -4.24 4.08
CA LYS A 60 -10.02 -5.13 5.22
C LYS A 60 -8.74 -5.92 5.54
N PRO A 61 -7.97 -5.54 6.58
CA PRO A 61 -6.80 -6.32 7.00
C PRO A 61 -7.23 -7.70 7.50
N GLN A 62 -6.45 -8.72 7.16
CA GLN A 62 -6.61 -10.08 7.67
C GLN A 62 -5.53 -10.36 8.72
N PRO A 63 -5.79 -11.20 9.74
CA PRO A 63 -4.80 -11.56 10.75
C PRO A 63 -3.53 -12.21 10.18
N THR A 64 -3.60 -12.75 8.96
CA THR A 64 -2.50 -13.39 8.24
C THR A 64 -1.73 -12.44 7.32
N ASP A 65 -2.13 -11.17 7.22
CA ASP A 65 -1.43 -10.22 6.36
C ASP A 65 -0.05 -9.88 6.88
N ILE A 66 0.90 -9.76 5.96
CA ILE A 66 2.28 -9.37 6.26
C ILE A 66 2.58 -8.06 5.54
N PHE A 67 2.73 -7.00 6.33
CA PHE A 67 3.08 -5.68 5.83
C PHE A 67 4.59 -5.41 5.89
N LEU A 68 5.18 -5.06 4.75
CA LEU A 68 6.52 -4.52 4.70
C LEU A 68 6.49 -2.99 4.67
N SER A 69 6.72 -2.35 5.81
CA SER A 69 6.86 -0.90 5.94
C SER A 69 8.31 -0.47 5.82
N THR A 70 8.62 0.37 4.84
CA THR A 70 9.99 0.80 4.52
C THR A 70 10.02 2.22 3.97
N PHE A 71 11.12 2.94 4.17
CA PHE A 71 11.32 4.19 3.45
C PHE A 71 11.64 3.92 1.97
N PRO A 72 11.21 4.77 1.01
CA PRO A 72 11.59 4.60 -0.38
C PRO A 72 13.10 4.47 -0.56
N LYS A 73 13.53 3.56 -1.44
CA LYS A 73 14.94 3.31 -1.80
C LYS A 73 15.81 2.70 -0.70
N SER A 74 15.24 2.21 0.40
CA SER A 74 15.98 1.51 1.47
C SER A 74 16.19 0.00 1.21
N GLY A 75 16.36 -0.43 -0.04
CA GLY A 75 16.55 -1.85 -0.38
C GLY A 75 15.27 -2.71 -0.44
N THR A 76 14.11 -2.11 -0.71
CA THR A 76 12.83 -2.83 -0.72
C THR A 76 12.75 -4.00 -1.70
N THR A 77 13.38 -3.89 -2.86
CA THR A 77 13.40 -4.97 -3.86
C THR A 77 14.04 -6.23 -3.29
N TRP A 78 15.18 -6.08 -2.61
CA TRP A 78 15.89 -7.21 -2.00
C TRP A 78 15.11 -7.80 -0.82
N LEU A 79 14.57 -6.94 0.05
CA LEU A 79 13.80 -7.39 1.21
C LEU A 79 12.49 -8.09 0.82
N LYS A 80 11.79 -7.60 -0.22
CA LYS A 80 10.61 -8.28 -0.79
C LYS A 80 10.96 -9.67 -1.30
N ALA A 81 12.06 -9.81 -2.04
CA ALA A 81 12.52 -11.09 -2.56
C ALA A 81 12.83 -12.08 -1.43
N LEU A 82 13.55 -11.64 -0.40
CA LEU A 82 13.90 -12.47 0.75
C LEU A 82 12.66 -12.95 1.53
N ILE A 83 11.72 -12.05 1.83
CA ILE A 83 10.50 -12.42 2.56
C ILE A 83 9.66 -13.40 1.71
N PHE A 84 9.46 -13.09 0.42
CA PHE A 84 8.68 -13.93 -0.47
C PHE A 84 9.28 -15.34 -0.59
N ALA A 85 10.59 -15.45 -0.80
CA ALA A 85 11.29 -16.74 -0.87
C ALA A 85 11.22 -17.50 0.45
N THR A 86 11.35 -16.82 1.60
CA THR A 86 11.29 -17.45 2.92
C THR A 86 9.92 -18.06 3.21
N ILE A 87 8.86 -17.35 2.87
CA ILE A 87 7.48 -17.79 3.09
C ILE A 87 7.13 -18.94 2.14
N ASN A 88 7.58 -18.87 0.89
CA ASN A 88 7.24 -19.86 -0.14
C ASN A 88 8.30 -20.95 -0.35
N ARG A 89 9.27 -21.10 0.56
CA ARG A 89 10.39 -22.05 0.44
C ARG A 89 9.97 -23.52 0.27
N ASN A 90 8.77 -23.87 0.74
CA ASN A 90 8.20 -25.21 0.62
C ASN A 90 7.18 -25.31 -0.53
N ASN A 91 6.79 -24.19 -1.14
CA ASN A 91 5.75 -24.12 -2.16
C ASN A 91 6.34 -24.16 -3.57
N PHE A 92 7.59 -23.73 -3.73
CA PHE A 92 8.29 -23.70 -5.02
C PHE A 92 9.66 -24.33 -4.92
N ASP A 93 10.02 -25.12 -5.92
CA ASP A 93 11.40 -25.55 -6.12
C ASP A 93 12.27 -24.36 -6.55
N PHE A 94 13.56 -24.39 -6.20
CA PHE A 94 14.53 -23.36 -6.56
C PHE A 94 14.58 -23.10 -8.07
N SER A 95 14.49 -24.16 -8.89
CA SER A 95 14.56 -24.04 -10.35
C SER A 95 13.31 -23.43 -11.00
N LYS A 96 12.18 -23.43 -10.29
CA LYS A 96 10.87 -22.95 -10.77
C LYS A 96 10.32 -21.82 -9.90
N HIS A 97 11.18 -21.17 -9.14
CA HIS A 97 10.76 -20.15 -8.19
C HIS A 97 10.23 -18.90 -8.94
N PRO A 98 9.07 -18.34 -8.56
CA PRO A 98 8.47 -17.19 -9.26
C PRO A 98 9.40 -15.99 -9.44
N LEU A 99 10.32 -15.77 -8.50
CA LEU A 99 11.32 -14.69 -8.59
C LEU A 99 12.32 -14.81 -9.76
N LEU A 100 12.36 -15.96 -10.45
CA LEU A 100 13.19 -16.14 -11.65
C LEU A 100 12.52 -15.58 -12.92
N THR A 101 11.19 -15.49 -12.94
CA THR A 101 10.41 -15.04 -14.10
C THR A 101 9.62 -13.77 -13.84
N THR A 102 9.39 -13.42 -12.57
CA THR A 102 8.57 -12.31 -12.11
C THR A 102 9.33 -11.44 -11.11
N GLY A 103 9.19 -10.12 -11.21
CA GLY A 103 9.89 -9.20 -10.32
C GLY A 103 9.39 -9.27 -8.86
N PRO A 104 10.23 -9.00 -7.85
CA PRO A 104 9.80 -8.98 -6.44
C PRO A 104 8.64 -8.02 -6.16
N HIS A 105 8.47 -6.97 -6.97
CA HIS A 105 7.37 -6.01 -6.83
C HIS A 105 6.01 -6.60 -7.25
N ASP A 106 5.99 -7.59 -8.14
CA ASP A 106 4.76 -8.25 -8.59
C ASP A 106 4.36 -9.38 -7.65
N CYS A 107 5.35 -10.10 -7.11
CA CYS A 107 5.16 -11.13 -6.08
C CYS A 107 4.78 -10.53 -4.71
N PHE A 108 5.18 -9.29 -4.45
CA PHE A 108 4.97 -8.58 -3.20
C PHE A 108 4.45 -7.16 -3.52
N PRO A 109 3.17 -7.03 -3.91
CA PRO A 109 2.63 -5.78 -4.43
C PRO A 109 2.73 -4.63 -3.42
N PHE A 110 2.84 -3.43 -3.97
CA PHE A 110 2.60 -2.24 -3.17
C PHE A 110 1.10 -2.09 -2.96
N LEU A 111 0.69 -1.75 -1.76
CA LEU A 111 -0.72 -1.62 -1.41
C LEU A 111 -1.49 -0.67 -2.35
N ASN A 112 -0.82 0.34 -2.89
CA ASN A 112 -1.44 1.34 -3.77
C ASN A 112 -1.16 1.05 -5.26
N SER A 113 -0.57 -0.10 -5.59
CA SER A 113 -0.25 -0.47 -6.98
C SER A 113 -1.34 -1.27 -7.68
N ARG A 114 -2.32 -1.78 -6.94
CA ARG A 114 -3.45 -2.56 -7.45
C ARG A 114 -4.75 -2.01 -6.88
N SER A 115 -5.87 -2.35 -7.50
CA SER A 115 -7.18 -2.07 -6.91
C SER A 115 -7.35 -2.85 -5.61
N ILE A 116 -8.18 -2.32 -4.70
CA ILE A 116 -8.44 -2.97 -3.41
C ILE A 116 -9.03 -4.37 -3.65
N SER A 117 -9.95 -4.51 -4.59
CA SER A 117 -10.53 -5.81 -4.99
C SER A 117 -9.48 -6.84 -5.43
N GLU A 118 -8.45 -6.42 -6.16
CA GLU A 118 -7.34 -7.31 -6.56
C GLU A 118 -6.45 -7.70 -5.39
N ILE A 119 -6.32 -6.83 -4.39
CA ILE A 119 -5.55 -7.12 -3.18
C ILE A 119 -6.35 -8.06 -2.26
N GLU A 120 -7.67 -7.86 -2.17
CA GLU A 120 -8.57 -8.71 -1.40
C GLU A 120 -8.75 -10.10 -2.01
N SER A 121 -8.55 -10.26 -3.32
CA SER A 121 -8.57 -11.57 -3.99
C SER A 121 -7.26 -12.37 -3.87
N LEU A 122 -6.18 -11.79 -3.32
CA LEU A 122 -4.92 -12.50 -3.12
C LEU A 122 -5.06 -13.61 -2.06
N PRO A 123 -4.42 -14.78 -2.26
CA PRO A 123 -4.46 -15.85 -1.28
C PRO A 123 -3.70 -15.46 0.01
N PRO A 124 -4.16 -15.90 1.19
CA PRO A 124 -3.43 -15.70 2.45
C PRO A 124 -2.19 -16.61 2.57
N PRO A 125 -1.11 -16.18 3.25
CA PRO A 125 -0.91 -14.83 3.78
C PRO A 125 -0.64 -13.82 2.66
N ARG A 126 -1.32 -12.66 2.69
CA ARG A 126 -1.10 -11.60 1.69
C ARG A 126 0.15 -10.82 2.05
N LEU A 127 1.04 -10.64 1.06
CA LEU A 127 2.31 -9.93 1.21
C LEU A 127 2.20 -8.53 0.61
N LEU A 128 2.12 -7.50 1.45
CA LEU A 128 1.79 -6.13 1.03
C LEU A 128 2.84 -5.13 1.49
N SER A 129 3.33 -4.30 0.58
CA SER A 129 4.36 -3.30 0.90
C SER A 129 3.82 -1.89 0.94
N ILE A 130 4.38 -1.10 1.84
CA ILE A 130 3.95 0.27 2.14
C ILE A 130 5.17 1.18 2.36
N HIS A 131 5.04 2.45 1.98
CA HIS A 131 6.10 3.46 2.10
C HIS A 131 5.80 4.55 3.11
N TYR A 132 4.78 4.31 3.92
CA TYR A 132 4.34 5.23 4.93
C TYR A 132 4.28 4.50 6.27
N PRO A 133 4.49 5.23 7.38
CA PRO A 133 4.58 4.65 8.71
C PRO A 133 3.37 3.79 9.04
N PHE A 134 3.61 2.68 9.73
CA PHE A 134 2.52 1.81 10.18
C PHE A 134 1.51 2.55 11.09
N SER A 135 1.96 3.61 11.78
CA SER A 135 1.09 4.45 12.60
C SER A 135 0.03 5.23 11.82
N CYS A 136 0.18 5.40 10.50
CA CYS A 136 -0.88 6.01 9.67
C CYS A 136 -2.09 5.10 9.46
N TYR A 137 -2.01 3.84 9.88
CA TYR A 137 -3.05 2.83 9.67
C TYR A 137 -3.68 2.31 10.97
N GLN A 138 -3.05 2.59 12.10
CA GLN A 138 -3.66 2.33 13.39
C GLN A 138 -4.60 3.49 13.68
N ASN A 139 -5.90 3.28 13.44
CA ASN A 139 -6.93 4.15 14.00
C ASN A 139 -6.67 4.28 15.50
N ARG A 140 -6.50 5.52 15.97
CA ARG A 140 -6.57 5.85 17.40
C ARG A 140 -8.03 5.97 17.82
#